data_AF-A0A7V4LQ67-F1
#
_entry.id   AF-A0A7V4LQ67-F1
#
_cell.length_a   1.000
_cell.length_b   1.000
_cell.length_c   1.000
_cell.angle_alpha   90.00
_cell.angle_beta   90.00
_cell.angle_gamma   90.00
#
_symmetry.space_group_name_H-M   'P 1'
#
loop_
_entity.id
_entity.type
_entity.pdbx_description
1 polymer ?
#
loop_
_entity_poly.entity_id
_entity_poly.type
_entity_poly.pdbx_seq_one_letter_code
_entity_poly.pdbx_strand_id
1 'polypeptide(L)'
;MKKITNWFPGIIAAGILALTAVQCNKKTQIEITGELKRWHPVVLIFKGPATNEQSKDNPFLNYRLDVTFTRNTTTVVVPGYYAADGNAAETGKDAGNIWKVHFLPPDTGIWQYSVSFRKGKNVAVETSSSGKPCFFDGATGTIRITETDKNPPDFRAAGKLQYAGQRYYRFSNGEYFLKAGAGSPENFLAYRDFDGTF
;
A
#
# COMPACT_ATOMS: atom_id res chain seq x y z
N MET A 1 -2.75 -16.70 -85.27
CA MET A 1 -3.79 -17.28 -84.37
C MET A 1 -3.10 -17.86 -83.14
N LYS A 2 -3.43 -17.37 -81.92
CA LYS A 2 -3.14 -17.95 -80.57
C LYS A 2 -1.65 -18.22 -80.24
N LYS A 3 -1.03 -17.87 -79.11
CA LYS A 3 -1.41 -17.40 -77.77
C LYS A 3 -0.13 -16.80 -77.12
N ILE A 4 -0.34 -15.88 -76.19
CA ILE A 4 0.61 -15.24 -75.28
C ILE A 4 1.32 -16.26 -74.38
N THR A 5 2.61 -16.09 -74.04
CA THR A 5 3.13 -16.31 -72.66
C THR A 5 4.48 -15.60 -72.44
N ASN A 6 4.55 -14.75 -71.40
CA ASN A 6 5.77 -14.11 -70.88
C ASN A 6 6.51 -15.05 -69.91
N TRP A 7 7.84 -14.97 -69.84
CA TRP A 7 8.63 -15.57 -68.77
C TRP A 7 9.73 -14.61 -68.28
N PHE A 8 9.59 -14.13 -67.04
CA PHE A 8 10.60 -13.44 -66.24
C PHE A 8 11.17 -14.43 -65.22
N PRO A 9 12.48 -14.48 -64.94
CA PRO A 9 13.01 -15.22 -63.80
C PRO A 9 12.84 -14.39 -62.51
N GLY A 10 12.36 -15.06 -61.46
CA GLY A 10 11.94 -14.47 -60.20
C GLY A 10 13.08 -14.12 -59.23
N ILE A 11 12.86 -13.05 -58.47
CA ILE A 11 13.61 -12.70 -57.26
C ILE A 11 12.75 -13.16 -56.08
N ILE A 12 13.27 -14.09 -55.27
CA ILE A 12 12.64 -14.50 -54.02
C ILE A 12 13.03 -13.48 -52.95
N ALA A 13 12.11 -12.58 -52.61
CA ALA A 13 12.22 -11.71 -51.45
C ALA A 13 11.54 -12.40 -50.26
N ALA A 14 12.33 -12.93 -49.33
CA ALA A 14 11.84 -13.43 -48.05
C ALA A 14 11.51 -12.23 -47.14
N GLY A 15 10.22 -11.95 -46.97
CA GLY A 15 9.73 -10.92 -46.05
C GLY A 15 9.77 -11.41 -44.60
N ILE A 16 10.65 -10.83 -43.79
CA ILE A 16 10.66 -11.03 -42.33
C ILE A 16 9.53 -10.17 -41.74
N LEU A 17 8.48 -10.82 -41.26
CA LEU A 17 7.38 -10.17 -40.54
C LEU A 17 7.79 -10.01 -39.07
N ALA A 18 8.34 -8.85 -38.72
CA ALA A 18 8.64 -8.51 -37.33
C ALA A 18 7.33 -8.17 -36.58
N LEU A 19 6.79 -9.13 -35.83
CA LEU A 19 5.75 -8.88 -34.83
C LEU A 19 6.38 -8.09 -33.67
N THR A 20 6.26 -6.76 -33.68
CA THR A 20 6.56 -5.96 -32.50
C THR A 20 5.43 -6.15 -31.49
N ALA A 21 5.68 -6.96 -30.46
CA ALA A 21 4.81 -7.05 -29.30
C ALA A 21 4.76 -5.67 -28.62
N VAL A 22 3.63 -4.97 -28.77
CA VAL A 22 3.35 -3.76 -27.99
C VAL A 22 3.08 -4.22 -26.56
N GLN A 23 4.12 -4.24 -25.73
CA GLN A 23 4.00 -4.50 -24.31
C GLN A 23 3.27 -3.31 -23.67
N CYS A 24 1.96 -3.47 -23.45
CA CYS A 24 1.16 -2.54 -22.68
C CYS A 24 1.62 -2.61 -21.21
N ASN A 25 2.58 -1.77 -20.86
CA ASN A 25 3.05 -1.63 -19.48
C ASN A 25 1.98 -0.82 -18.73
N LYS A 26 0.88 -1.46 -18.31
CA LYS A 26 -0.09 -0.83 -17.40
C LYS A 26 0.64 -0.57 -16.09
N LYS A 27 1.12 0.66 -15.88
CA LYS A 27 1.52 1.14 -14.56
C LYS A 27 0.33 0.92 -13.62
N THR A 28 0.51 0.09 -12.60
CA THR A 28 -0.46 0.02 -11.51
C THR A 28 -0.60 1.41 -10.92
N GLN A 29 -1.77 2.01 -11.07
CA GLN A 29 -2.07 3.32 -10.49
C GLN A 29 -2.30 3.13 -8.99
N ILE A 30 -1.32 3.54 -8.20
CA ILE A 30 -1.41 3.63 -6.73
C ILE A 30 -2.00 5.00 -6.41
N GLU A 31 -3.11 5.02 -5.69
CA GLU A 31 -3.71 6.27 -5.23
C GLU A 31 -3.08 6.65 -3.88
N ILE A 32 -2.76 7.93 -3.71
CA ILE A 32 -2.15 8.46 -2.49
C ILE A 32 -3.07 9.54 -1.95
N THR A 33 -3.54 9.36 -0.72
CA THR A 33 -4.45 10.30 -0.05
C THR A 33 -3.90 10.72 1.31
N GLY A 34 -4.53 11.73 1.90
CA GLY A 34 -4.08 12.37 3.15
C GLY A 34 -3.27 13.65 2.92
N GLU A 35 -2.89 14.29 4.03
CA GLU A 35 -2.04 15.48 4.00
C GLU A 35 -0.57 15.02 3.91
N LEU A 36 0.14 15.38 2.83
CA LEU A 36 1.57 15.03 2.63
C LEU A 36 2.49 15.86 3.52
N LYS A 37 2.33 15.72 4.83
CA LYS A 37 3.03 16.46 5.88
C LYS A 37 3.62 15.50 6.91
N ARG A 38 4.75 15.87 7.52
CA ARG A 38 5.31 15.04 8.60
C ARG A 38 4.28 14.90 9.72
N TRP A 39 4.19 13.71 10.29
CA TRP A 39 3.24 13.38 11.37
C TRP A 39 1.76 13.35 10.97
N HIS A 40 1.43 13.36 9.68
CA HIS A 40 0.07 13.12 9.19
C HIS A 40 -0.03 11.76 8.50
N PRO A 41 -1.17 11.06 8.59
CA PRO A 41 -1.34 9.79 7.89
C PRO A 41 -1.36 10.02 6.37
N VAL A 42 -0.41 9.39 5.68
CA VAL A 42 -0.38 9.27 4.23
C VAL A 42 -0.82 7.86 3.88
N VAL A 43 -1.90 7.75 3.09
CA VAL A 43 -2.50 6.45 2.76
C VAL A 43 -2.22 6.10 1.32
N LEU A 44 -1.54 4.98 1.09
CA LEU A 44 -1.40 4.37 -0.22
C LEU A 44 -2.54 3.36 -0.40
N ILE A 45 -3.26 3.49 -1.51
CA ILE A 45 -4.41 2.67 -1.86
C ILE A 45 -4.09 1.90 -3.14
N PHE A 46 -4.28 0.59 -3.08
CA PHE A 46 -3.98 -0.33 -4.17
C PHE A 46 -5.24 -1.08 -4.59
N LYS A 47 -5.39 -1.30 -5.90
CA LYS A 47 -6.37 -2.24 -6.45
C LYS A 47 -5.71 -3.59 -6.68
N GLY A 48 -6.03 -4.54 -5.81
CA GLY A 48 -5.46 -5.89 -5.80
C GLY A 48 -6.46 -6.96 -6.26
N PRO A 49 -6.27 -8.22 -5.84
CA PRO A 49 -7.26 -9.27 -6.08
C PRO A 49 -8.59 -8.92 -5.40
N ALA A 50 -9.69 -9.16 -6.11
CA ALA A 50 -11.00 -9.16 -5.49
C ALA A 50 -11.19 -10.42 -4.64
N THR A 51 -11.68 -10.25 -3.42
CA THR A 51 -11.86 -11.31 -2.43
C THR A 51 -12.93 -10.87 -1.42
N ASN A 52 -13.09 -11.63 -0.34
CA ASN A 52 -13.89 -11.24 0.82
C ASN A 52 -13.31 -11.84 2.11
N GLU A 53 -13.75 -11.34 3.26
CA GLU A 53 -13.25 -11.75 4.58
C GLU A 53 -13.43 -13.24 4.88
N GLN A 54 -14.46 -13.87 4.29
CA GLN A 54 -14.80 -15.29 4.47
C GLN A 54 -14.26 -16.20 3.35
N SER A 55 -13.45 -15.66 2.44
CA SER A 55 -12.89 -16.43 1.33
C SER A 55 -12.05 -17.59 1.85
N LYS A 56 -12.20 -18.77 1.22
CA LYS A 56 -11.35 -19.94 1.48
C LYS A 56 -9.87 -19.61 1.35
N ASP A 57 -9.54 -18.75 0.39
CA ASP A 57 -8.22 -18.13 0.28
C ASP A 57 -8.24 -16.81 1.05
N ASN A 58 -8.00 -16.90 2.36
CA ASN A 58 -8.21 -15.80 3.30
C ASN A 58 -7.26 -14.62 2.99
N PRO A 59 -7.80 -13.40 2.76
CA PRO A 59 -7.00 -12.25 2.36
C PRO A 59 -6.09 -11.70 3.45
N PHE A 60 -6.39 -11.98 4.71
CA PHE A 60 -5.60 -11.54 5.86
C PHE A 60 -4.45 -12.49 6.19
N LEU A 61 -4.57 -13.77 5.83
CA LEU A 61 -3.60 -14.82 6.16
C LEU A 61 -2.70 -15.19 4.97
N ASN A 62 -3.27 -15.25 3.76
CA ASN A 62 -2.59 -15.78 2.58
C ASN A 62 -2.03 -14.69 1.64
N TYR A 63 -2.11 -13.43 2.05
CA TYR A 63 -1.51 -12.30 1.37
C TYR A 63 -0.69 -11.46 2.33
N ARG A 64 0.39 -10.86 1.82
CA ARG A 64 1.25 -9.96 2.57
C ARG A 64 1.59 -8.75 1.71
N LEU A 65 1.17 -7.57 2.16
CA LEU A 65 1.52 -6.28 1.59
C LEU A 65 2.52 -5.60 2.51
N ASP A 66 3.72 -5.32 2.01
CA ASP A 66 4.69 -4.47 2.70
C ASP A 66 5.10 -3.34 1.76
N VAL A 67 5.18 -2.12 2.28
CA VAL A 67 5.75 -0.98 1.55
C VAL A 67 6.96 -0.49 2.31
N THR A 68 8.10 -0.46 1.62
CA THR A 68 9.35 0.08 2.16
C THR A 68 9.46 1.53 1.74
N PHE A 69 9.49 2.43 2.71
CA PHE A 69 9.73 3.85 2.52
C PHE A 69 11.17 4.18 2.88
N THR A 70 11.88 4.87 1.99
CA THR A 70 13.30 5.22 2.17
C THR A 70 13.52 6.70 1.95
N ARG A 71 14.28 7.31 2.85
CA ARG A 71 14.79 8.68 2.74
C ARG A 71 16.18 8.74 3.35
N ASN A 72 17.19 9.06 2.55
CA ASN A 72 18.59 9.06 2.96
C ASN A 72 18.98 7.72 3.62
N THR A 73 19.33 7.73 4.91
CA THR A 73 19.67 6.54 5.71
C THR A 73 18.47 5.94 6.45
N THR A 74 17.31 6.61 6.44
CA THR A 74 16.10 6.15 7.12
C THR A 74 15.30 5.23 6.21
N THR A 75 15.02 4.02 6.70
CA THR A 75 14.16 3.04 6.05
C THR A 75 13.06 2.59 7.01
N VAL A 76 11.82 2.62 6.55
CA VAL A 76 10.64 2.18 7.32
C VAL A 76 9.84 1.20 6.47
N VAL A 77 9.66 -0.02 6.97
CA VAL A 77 8.76 -1.00 6.35
C VAL A 77 7.40 -0.89 7.04
N VAL A 78 6.37 -0.63 6.25
CA VAL A 78 5.00 -0.48 6.75
C VAL A 78 4.14 -1.59 6.16
N PRO A 79 3.53 -2.44 7.00
CA PRO A 79 2.60 -3.46 6.53
C PRO A 79 1.31 -2.79 6.05
N GLY A 80 0.73 -3.35 4.99
CA GLY A 80 -0.61 -3.04 4.53
C GLY A 80 -1.62 -4.10 4.92
N TYR A 81 -2.89 -3.81 4.63
CA TYR A 81 -4.01 -4.69 4.95
C TYR A 81 -5.07 -4.69 3.84
N TYR A 82 -5.86 -5.76 3.79
CA TYR A 82 -7.05 -5.87 2.95
C TYR A 82 -8.18 -5.02 3.56
N ALA A 83 -8.82 -4.18 2.74
CA ALA A 83 -9.79 -3.19 3.19
C ALA A 83 -11.14 -3.30 2.47
N ALA A 84 -11.46 -4.48 1.91
CA ALA A 84 -12.69 -4.72 1.15
C ALA A 84 -12.98 -3.65 0.09
N ASP A 85 -14.04 -2.86 0.26
CA ASP A 85 -14.42 -1.77 -0.64
C ASP A 85 -13.67 -0.44 -0.40
N GLY A 86 -12.79 -0.41 0.59
CA GLY A 86 -12.03 0.76 1.01
C GLY A 86 -12.73 1.63 2.04
N ASN A 87 -13.97 1.33 2.42
CA ASN A 87 -14.75 2.06 3.42
C ASN A 87 -15.57 1.12 4.33
N ALA A 88 -15.10 -0.11 4.55
CA ALA A 88 -15.82 -1.15 5.28
C ALA A 88 -16.33 -0.72 6.66
N ALA A 89 -15.59 0.13 7.37
CA ALA A 89 -16.00 0.68 8.67
C ALA A 89 -17.35 1.44 8.63
N GLU A 90 -17.70 2.01 7.48
CA GLU A 90 -18.96 2.76 7.29
C GLU A 90 -19.98 1.96 6.46
N THR A 91 -19.51 1.09 5.56
CA THR A 91 -20.38 0.37 4.61
C THR A 91 -20.74 -1.05 5.05
N GLY A 92 -20.02 -1.62 6.01
CA GLY A 92 -20.17 -3.02 6.44
C GLY A 92 -19.87 -4.04 5.34
N LYS A 93 -19.15 -3.65 4.27
CA LYS A 93 -18.81 -4.58 3.19
C LYS A 93 -17.60 -5.41 3.55
N ASP A 94 -17.75 -6.72 3.43
CA ASP A 94 -16.70 -7.72 3.60
C ASP A 94 -15.94 -8.03 2.29
N ALA A 95 -16.48 -7.59 1.15
CA ALA A 95 -15.98 -7.93 -0.18
C ALA A 95 -15.48 -6.70 -0.96
N GLY A 96 -14.42 -6.91 -1.73
CA GLY A 96 -13.85 -5.88 -2.60
C GLY A 96 -12.42 -6.21 -3.00
N ASN A 97 -11.70 -5.20 -3.48
CA ASN A 97 -10.35 -5.36 -4.02
C ASN A 97 -9.39 -4.25 -3.56
N ILE A 98 -9.74 -3.53 -2.49
CA ILE A 98 -8.95 -2.43 -1.96
C ILE A 98 -7.98 -2.94 -0.90
N TRP A 99 -6.74 -2.49 -1.01
CA TRP A 99 -5.68 -2.73 -0.05
C TRP A 99 -5.08 -1.39 0.34
N LYS A 100 -4.75 -1.21 1.63
CA LYS A 100 -4.27 0.07 2.16
C LYS A 100 -2.99 -0.07 2.96
N VAL A 101 -2.16 0.95 2.90
CA VAL A 101 -0.96 1.12 3.75
C VAL A 101 -1.00 2.53 4.33
N HIS A 102 -0.85 2.65 5.64
CA HIS A 102 -0.85 3.94 6.34
C HIS A 102 0.56 4.27 6.80
N PHE A 103 1.18 5.24 6.13
CA PHE A 103 2.51 5.73 6.46
C PHE A 103 2.40 7.04 7.25
N LEU A 104 3.08 7.10 8.39
CA LEU A 104 3.22 8.32 9.20
C LEU A 104 4.67 8.83 9.05
N PRO A 105 4.95 9.72 8.08
CA PRO A 105 6.31 10.17 7.81
C PRO A 105 6.88 10.94 9.00
N PRO A 106 8.04 10.53 9.55
CA PRO A 106 8.67 11.25 10.66
C PRO A 106 9.35 12.55 10.22
N ASP A 107 9.79 12.61 8.96
CA ASP A 107 10.62 13.69 8.43
C ASP A 107 10.08 14.28 7.12
N THR A 108 10.36 15.56 6.89
CA THR A 108 10.07 16.28 5.65
C THR A 108 11.05 15.91 4.53
N GLY A 109 10.67 16.11 3.27
CA GLY A 109 11.49 15.85 2.10
C GLY A 109 10.92 14.76 1.19
N ILE A 110 11.73 14.28 0.26
CA ILE A 110 11.31 13.27 -0.71
C ILE A 110 11.55 11.88 -0.12
N TRP A 111 10.49 11.09 -0.01
CA TRP A 111 10.53 9.68 0.33
C TRP A 111 10.32 8.87 -0.94
N GLN A 112 11.19 7.91 -1.18
CA GLN A 112 11.00 6.87 -2.19
C GLN A 112 10.26 5.70 -1.54
N TYR A 113 9.45 5.00 -2.30
CA TYR A 113 8.83 3.76 -1.83
C TYR A 113 8.92 2.63 -2.84
N SER A 114 8.99 1.40 -2.32
CA SER A 114 8.90 0.16 -3.08
C SER A 114 7.91 -0.80 -2.43
N VAL A 115 7.15 -1.52 -3.24
CA VAL A 115 6.02 -2.35 -2.80
C VAL A 115 6.36 -3.82 -2.97
N SER A 116 6.11 -4.62 -1.94
CA SER A 116 6.12 -6.08 -1.99
C SER A 116 4.71 -6.60 -1.71
N PHE A 117 4.15 -7.35 -2.66
CA PHE A 117 2.83 -7.96 -2.53
C PHE A 117 2.91 -9.46 -2.85
N ARG A 118 2.84 -10.27 -1.80
CA ARG A 118 3.08 -11.71 -1.84
C ARG A 118 1.78 -12.48 -1.60
N LYS A 119 1.60 -13.57 -2.34
CA LYS A 119 0.54 -14.55 -2.15
C LYS A 119 1.14 -15.91 -1.80
N GLY A 120 0.66 -16.53 -0.74
CA GLY A 120 1.09 -17.87 -0.33
C GLY A 120 0.37 -18.30 0.94
N LYS A 121 0.31 -19.61 1.19
CA LYS A 121 -0.30 -20.14 2.41
C LYS A 121 0.38 -19.54 3.65
N ASN A 122 -0.40 -18.92 4.54
CA ASN A 122 0.06 -18.31 5.80
C ASN A 122 1.14 -17.22 5.65
N VAL A 123 1.34 -16.66 4.45
CA VAL A 123 2.45 -15.73 4.18
C VAL A 123 2.45 -14.48 5.07
N ALA A 124 1.30 -14.08 5.63
CA ALA A 124 1.19 -12.91 6.51
C ALA A 124 1.94 -13.07 7.84
N VAL A 125 2.14 -14.32 8.31
CA VAL A 125 2.76 -14.63 9.62
C VAL A 125 4.12 -15.32 9.49
N GLU A 126 4.57 -15.57 8.27
CA GLU A 126 5.88 -16.18 8.00
C GLU A 126 7.03 -15.18 8.21
N THR A 127 8.13 -15.65 8.77
CA THR A 127 9.33 -14.85 9.06
C THR A 127 10.25 -14.66 7.85
N SER A 128 10.13 -15.54 6.85
CA SER A 128 10.90 -15.48 5.61
C SER A 128 10.14 -14.75 4.49
N SER A 129 10.85 -14.29 3.46
CA SER A 129 10.25 -13.79 2.21
C SER A 129 9.67 -14.95 1.40
N SER A 130 8.60 -15.57 1.90
CA SER A 130 7.85 -16.63 1.26
C SER A 130 6.70 -16.08 0.40
N GLY A 131 6.09 -16.94 -0.40
CA GLY A 131 5.00 -16.56 -1.31
C GLY A 131 5.46 -16.06 -2.68
N LYS A 132 4.53 -16.11 -3.64
CA LYS A 132 4.76 -15.66 -5.02
C LYS A 132 4.38 -14.19 -5.16
N PRO A 133 5.21 -13.36 -5.83
CA PRO A 133 4.85 -11.98 -6.13
C PRO A 133 3.60 -11.94 -7.02
N CYS A 134 2.73 -10.96 -6.82
CA CYS A 134 1.51 -10.82 -7.61
C CYS A 134 1.02 -9.37 -7.70
N PHE A 135 0.12 -9.11 -8.66
CA PHE A 135 -0.52 -7.79 -8.90
C PHE A 135 0.47 -6.64 -9.02
N PHE A 136 0.63 -5.85 -7.96
CA PHE A 136 1.41 -4.62 -7.92
C PHE A 136 2.75 -4.78 -7.16
N ASP A 137 3.17 -6.02 -6.92
CA ASP A 137 4.53 -6.31 -6.45
C ASP A 137 5.58 -5.64 -7.36
N GLY A 138 6.60 -5.05 -6.75
CA GLY A 138 7.65 -4.31 -7.44
C GLY A 138 7.29 -2.89 -7.86
N ALA A 139 6.06 -2.42 -7.60
CA ALA A 139 5.69 -1.04 -7.86
C ALA A 139 6.54 -0.08 -7.01
N THR A 140 6.88 1.08 -7.57
CA THR A 140 7.69 2.10 -6.92
C THR A 140 7.15 3.49 -7.18
N GLY A 141 7.52 4.45 -6.33
CA GLY A 141 7.19 5.84 -6.52
C GLY A 141 7.87 6.75 -5.51
N THR A 142 7.44 8.01 -5.50
CA THR A 142 7.94 9.01 -4.56
C THR A 142 6.80 9.84 -3.99
N ILE A 143 6.97 10.31 -2.76
CA ILE A 143 6.09 11.28 -2.11
C ILE A 143 6.94 12.42 -1.54
N ARG A 144 6.47 13.66 -1.70
CA ARG A 144 7.11 14.84 -1.10
C ARG A 144 6.35 15.23 0.15
N ILE A 145 7.01 15.10 1.30
CA ILE A 145 6.47 15.42 2.62
C ILE A 145 6.90 16.84 3.02
N THR A 146 5.95 17.68 3.40
CA THR A 146 6.19 19.03 3.90
C THR A 146 6.06 19.11 5.42
N GLU A 147 6.31 20.30 5.97
CA GLU A 147 6.14 20.56 7.40
C GLU A 147 4.66 20.48 7.82
N THR A 148 4.41 20.19 9.11
CA THR A 148 3.05 20.24 9.67
C THR A 148 2.60 21.70 9.80
N ASP A 149 1.31 21.96 9.60
CA ASP A 149 0.66 23.26 9.83
C ASP A 149 -0.32 23.23 11.01
N LYS A 150 -0.32 22.12 11.77
CA LYS A 150 -1.20 21.98 12.93
C LYS A 150 -0.58 22.67 14.13
N ASN A 151 -1.45 23.19 14.99
CA ASN A 151 -1.09 23.80 16.26
C ASN A 151 -1.68 22.96 17.41
N PRO A 152 -1.12 23.05 18.63
CA PRO A 152 -1.75 22.49 19.82
C PRO A 152 -3.22 22.93 19.94
N PRO A 153 -4.13 22.07 20.41
CA PRO A 153 -3.87 20.77 21.06
C PRO A 153 -3.75 19.58 20.10
N ASP A 154 -3.73 19.78 18.78
CA ASP A 154 -3.57 18.67 17.81
C ASP A 154 -2.19 18.03 17.95
N PHE A 155 -2.13 16.72 18.23
CA PHE A 155 -0.86 16.01 18.38
C PHE A 155 -0.04 15.91 17.09
N ARG A 156 -0.63 16.17 15.92
CA ARG A 156 0.12 16.33 14.67
C ARG A 156 0.97 17.60 14.66
N ALA A 157 0.84 18.49 15.65
CA ALA A 157 1.77 19.60 15.90
C ALA A 157 3.04 19.16 16.65
N ALA A 158 2.95 18.07 17.42
CA ALA A 158 4.05 17.57 18.27
C ALA A 158 4.71 16.29 17.74
N GLY A 159 3.97 15.53 16.93
CA GLY A 159 4.43 14.31 16.28
C GLY A 159 4.16 13.04 17.08
N LYS A 160 4.80 11.93 16.70
CA LYS A 160 4.60 10.63 17.33
C LYS A 160 5.08 10.67 18.79
N LEU A 161 4.29 10.10 19.70
CA LEU A 161 4.68 9.88 21.09
C LEU A 161 5.68 8.71 21.18
N GLN A 162 6.78 8.91 21.90
CA GLN A 162 7.91 8.01 21.97
C GLN A 162 8.34 7.78 23.43
N TYR A 163 8.79 6.57 23.73
CA TYR A 163 9.46 6.28 24.99
C TYR A 163 10.91 6.77 24.92
N ALA A 164 11.27 7.74 25.75
CA ALA A 164 12.58 8.38 25.73
C ALA A 164 13.61 7.73 26.67
N GLY A 165 13.36 6.51 27.18
CA GLY A 165 14.23 5.86 28.17
C GLY A 165 14.24 6.57 29.53
N GLN A 166 13.27 7.43 29.80
CA GLN A 166 13.14 8.28 30.99
C GLN A 166 11.75 8.11 31.58
N ARG A 167 11.51 8.68 32.78
CA ARG A 167 10.22 8.58 33.49
C ARG A 167 9.00 9.00 32.66
N TYR A 168 9.14 10.00 31.78
CA TYR A 168 8.04 10.54 30.99
C TYR A 168 8.23 10.28 29.50
N TYR A 169 7.12 10.06 28.79
CA TYR A 169 7.09 9.99 27.33
C TYR A 169 7.40 11.36 26.73
N ARG A 170 7.89 11.36 25.49
CA ARG A 170 8.18 12.57 24.73
C ARG A 170 7.56 12.49 23.34
N PHE A 171 7.05 13.62 22.86
CA PHE A 171 6.68 13.77 21.47
C PHE A 171 7.92 13.88 20.57
N SER A 172 7.73 13.71 19.26
CA SER A 172 8.82 13.76 18.28
C SER A 172 9.47 15.15 18.17
N ASN A 173 8.74 16.21 18.51
CA ASN A 173 9.28 17.57 18.67
C ASN A 173 10.07 17.79 19.98
N GLY A 174 10.10 16.80 20.88
CA GLY A 174 10.83 16.84 22.15
C GLY A 174 10.01 17.27 23.37
N GLU A 175 8.76 17.70 23.21
CA GLU A 175 7.88 18.07 24.34
C GLU A 175 7.57 16.85 25.21
N TYR A 176 7.44 17.07 26.52
CA TYR A 176 7.06 16.01 27.46
C TYR A 176 5.55 15.75 27.43
N PHE A 177 5.18 14.48 27.58
CA PHE A 177 3.79 14.08 27.72
C PHE A 177 3.57 13.45 29.10
N LEU A 178 2.67 14.07 29.88
CA LEU A 178 2.18 13.50 31.12
C LEU A 178 0.90 12.72 30.82
N LYS A 179 1.00 11.38 30.90
CA LYS A 179 -0.17 10.52 30.79
C LYS A 179 -1.08 10.75 32.01
N ALA A 180 -2.28 11.28 31.76
CA ALA A 180 -3.34 11.42 32.77
C ALA A 180 -4.64 10.85 32.19
N GLY A 181 -5.32 9.99 32.95
CA GLY A 181 -6.58 9.36 32.54
C GLY A 181 -6.80 7.99 33.18
N ALA A 182 -8.05 7.53 33.20
CA ALA A 182 -8.50 6.32 33.91
C ALA A 182 -7.97 4.99 33.33
N GLY A 183 -7.20 5.02 32.23
CA GLY A 183 -6.51 3.85 31.69
C GLY A 183 -7.42 2.71 31.21
N SER A 184 -8.72 2.96 31.00
CA SER A 184 -9.67 1.91 30.66
C SER A 184 -9.87 1.80 29.14
N PRO A 185 -9.62 0.62 28.54
CA PRO A 185 -10.35 0.21 27.36
C PRO A 185 -11.69 -0.37 27.84
N GLU A 186 -12.77 0.38 27.67
CA GLU A 186 -14.10 -0.14 28.00
C GLU A 186 -14.71 -0.79 26.75
N ASN A 187 -14.62 -2.13 26.69
CA ASN A 187 -15.58 -2.97 25.95
C ASN A 187 -17.02 -2.86 26.51
N PHE A 188 -17.27 -1.95 27.44
CA PHE A 188 -18.59 -1.66 28.01
C PHE A 188 -19.61 -1.22 26.95
N LEU A 189 -19.13 -0.70 25.81
CA LEU A 189 -19.97 -0.19 24.73
C LEU A 189 -19.96 -1.08 23.48
N ALA A 190 -19.81 -2.40 23.59
CA ALA A 190 -20.16 -3.29 22.48
C ALA A 190 -21.62 -2.99 22.06
N TYR A 191 -21.77 -2.14 21.04
CA TYR A 191 -23.00 -1.50 20.60
C TYR A 191 -23.47 -2.19 19.33
N ARG A 192 -24.80 -2.27 19.11
CA ARG A 192 -25.38 -3.04 18.00
C ARG A 192 -24.91 -2.58 16.61
N ASP A 193 -24.41 -1.34 16.50
CA ASP A 193 -23.96 -0.77 15.23
C ASP A 193 -22.45 -1.05 14.99
N PHE A 194 -21.79 -1.88 15.82
CA PHE A 194 -20.50 -2.45 15.46
C PHE A 194 -20.67 -3.62 14.49
N ASP A 195 -19.88 -3.57 13.41
CA ASP A 195 -19.80 -4.63 12.41
C ASP A 195 -19.28 -5.93 13.04
N GLY A 196 -19.83 -7.07 12.59
CA GLY A 196 -19.47 -8.40 13.09
C GLY A 196 -20.03 -8.78 14.48
N THR A 197 -21.15 -8.18 14.92
CA THR A 197 -21.85 -8.62 16.13
C THR A 197 -22.68 -9.89 15.88
N PHE A 198 -22.60 -10.82 16.83
CA PHE A 198 -23.09 -12.21 16.80
C PHE A 198 -24.49 -12.37 17.40
#